data_AF-A0AAN9EF95-F1
#
_entry.id   AF-A0AAN9EF95-F1
#
_cell.length_a   1.000
_cell.length_b   1.000
_cell.length_c   1.000
_cell.angle_alpha   90.00
_cell.angle_beta   90.00
_cell.angle_gamma   90.00
#
_symmetry.space_group_name_H-M   'P 1'
#
loop_
_entity.id
_entity.type
_entity.pdbx_description
1 polymer ?
#
loop_
_entity_poly.entity_id
_entity_poly.type
_entity_poly.pdbx_seq_one_letter_code
_entity_poly.pdbx_strand_id
1 'polypeptide(L)'
;MPPQYGTSDSVAWNCTNDGKFSVCSAYNVLTGNLVDDDLQVFKLVWSWTGPERVRVMLWKVAADILPTNLFRKGRHVAQNALCPLCGLEDESTLHALRDCGEAQQLWICLVTSGLDPLFNSLDLERWLIWNLCNPMGSFDKRVWKVLFGCAIDTLAAKE
;
A
#
# COMPACT_ATOMS: atom_id res chain seq x y z
N MET A 1 22.89 18.52 -30.46
CA MET A 1 23.90 19.27 -31.25
C MET A 1 24.38 18.39 -32.39
N PRO A 2 24.53 18.91 -33.61
CA PRO A 2 25.21 18.18 -34.68
C PRO A 2 26.70 17.98 -34.33
N PRO A 3 27.32 16.85 -34.72
CA PRO A 3 28.72 16.58 -34.44
C PRO A 3 29.65 17.56 -35.17
N GLN A 4 30.62 18.13 -34.46
CA GLN A 4 31.63 19.04 -35.02
C GLN A 4 32.90 18.25 -35.36
N TYR A 5 33.31 18.30 -36.63
CA TYR A 5 34.53 17.62 -37.10
C TYR A 5 35.78 18.18 -36.40
N GLY A 6 36.62 17.28 -35.85
CA GLY A 6 37.87 17.63 -35.17
C GLY A 6 37.80 17.72 -33.65
N THR A 7 36.64 17.44 -33.04
CA THR A 7 36.50 17.33 -31.58
C THR A 7 36.55 15.88 -31.12
N SER A 8 37.11 15.65 -29.93
CA SER A 8 37.13 14.33 -29.29
C SER A 8 35.74 13.93 -28.81
N ASP A 9 35.38 12.67 -28.98
CA ASP A 9 34.09 12.12 -28.52
C ASP A 9 33.87 12.39 -27.03
N SER A 10 32.64 12.78 -26.69
CA SER A 10 32.22 13.05 -25.32
C SER A 10 30.92 12.32 -24.99
N VAL A 11 30.81 11.78 -23.78
CA VAL A 11 29.56 11.16 -23.29
C VAL A 11 28.55 12.26 -22.98
N ALA A 12 27.33 12.12 -23.51
CA ALA A 12 26.22 13.03 -23.25
C ALA A 12 25.01 12.24 -22.74
N TRP A 13 24.31 12.81 -21.76
CA TRP A 13 23.04 12.28 -21.26
C TRP A 13 21.91 12.58 -22.24
N ASN A 14 21.32 11.54 -22.82
CA ASN A 14 20.31 11.67 -23.89
C ASN A 14 18.96 12.24 -23.40
N CYS A 15 18.67 12.22 -22.10
CA CYS A 15 17.40 12.70 -21.55
C CYS A 15 17.40 14.19 -21.17
N THR A 16 18.41 14.95 -21.58
CA THR A 16 18.51 16.40 -21.37
C THR A 16 18.99 17.09 -22.64
N ASN A 17 18.42 18.24 -22.97
CA ASN A 17 18.76 18.96 -24.21
C ASN A 17 20.21 19.52 -24.20
N ASP A 18 20.80 19.72 -23.03
CA ASP A 18 22.18 20.18 -22.85
C ASP A 18 23.19 19.03 -22.67
N GLY A 19 22.73 17.77 -22.74
CA GLY A 19 23.58 16.59 -22.60
C GLY A 19 24.13 16.34 -21.20
N LYS A 20 23.69 17.08 -20.17
CA LYS A 20 24.23 16.97 -18.81
C LYS A 20 23.51 15.90 -17.99
N PHE A 21 24.31 14.99 -17.44
CA PHE A 21 23.80 14.05 -16.45
C PHE A 21 23.52 14.75 -15.12
N SER A 22 22.40 14.41 -14.50
CA SER A 22 22.13 14.69 -13.10
C SER A 22 21.31 13.56 -12.49
N VAL A 23 21.44 13.34 -11.18
CA VAL A 23 20.59 12.37 -10.47
C VAL A 23 19.10 12.73 -10.63
N CYS A 24 18.76 14.02 -10.66
CA CYS A 24 17.39 14.50 -10.86
C CYS A 24 16.84 14.12 -12.26
N SER A 25 17.60 14.36 -13.32
CA SER A 25 17.17 14.02 -14.69
C SER A 25 17.10 12.50 -14.90
N ALA A 26 18.02 11.74 -14.33
CA ALA A 26 17.96 10.28 -14.34
C ALA A 26 16.74 9.75 -13.55
N TYR A 27 16.50 10.29 -12.37
CA TYR A 27 15.34 9.95 -11.54
C TYR A 27 14.03 10.24 -12.28
N ASN A 28 13.86 11.45 -12.83
CA ASN A 28 12.65 11.81 -13.58
C ASN A 28 12.39 10.93 -14.81
N VAL A 29 13.44 10.39 -15.44
CA VAL A 29 13.27 9.44 -16.55
C VAL A 29 12.81 8.07 -16.04
N LEU A 30 13.38 7.63 -14.93
CA LEU A 30 13.01 6.37 -14.28
C LEU A 30 11.59 6.44 -13.68
N THR A 31 11.20 7.58 -13.10
CA THR A 31 9.94 7.75 -12.39
C THR A 31 8.86 8.47 -13.18
N GLY A 32 9.20 9.16 -14.28
CA GLY A 32 8.24 9.91 -15.10
C GLY A 32 7.24 9.04 -15.85
N ASN A 33 7.47 7.72 -15.88
CA ASN A 33 6.55 6.70 -16.37
C ASN A 33 5.78 5.97 -15.26
N LEU A 34 6.03 6.27 -13.98
CA LEU A 34 5.16 5.81 -12.90
C LEU A 34 3.87 6.60 -13.02
N VAL A 35 2.76 5.91 -13.33
CA VAL A 35 1.47 6.57 -13.48
C VAL A 35 1.10 7.15 -12.12
N ASP A 36 0.58 8.38 -12.08
CA ASP A 36 0.26 9.05 -10.82
C ASP A 36 -0.73 8.23 -9.95
N ASP A 37 -1.54 7.39 -10.61
CA ASP A 37 -2.43 6.40 -10.03
C ASP A 37 -1.68 5.31 -9.24
N ASP A 38 -0.56 4.79 -9.76
CA ASP A 38 0.24 3.73 -9.11
C ASP A 38 0.81 4.18 -7.75
N LEU A 39 0.87 5.51 -7.52
CA LEU A 39 1.36 6.11 -6.28
C LEU A 39 0.25 6.68 -5.40
N GLN A 40 -1.02 6.63 -5.84
CA GLN A 40 -2.13 7.27 -5.15
C GLN A 40 -2.27 6.76 -3.71
N VAL A 41 -2.25 5.44 -3.51
CA VAL A 41 -2.36 4.82 -2.18
C VAL A 41 -1.24 5.30 -1.26
N PHE A 42 0.00 5.38 -1.76
CA PHE A 42 1.15 5.82 -0.97
C PHE A 42 1.05 7.30 -0.58
N LYS A 43 0.58 8.18 -1.47
CA LYS A 43 0.31 9.59 -1.14
C LYS A 43 -0.73 9.71 -0.01
N LEU A 44 -1.79 8.90 -0.07
CA LEU A 44 -2.82 8.87 0.96
C LEU A 44 -2.25 8.39 2.30
N VAL A 45 -1.44 7.33 2.29
CA VAL A 45 -0.76 6.82 3.50
C VAL A 45 0.14 7.90 4.11
N TRP A 46 0.96 8.59 3.32
CA TRP A 46 1.87 9.62 3.84
C TRP A 46 1.16 10.87 4.35
N SER A 47 -0.04 11.17 3.82
CA SER A 47 -0.87 12.28 4.30
C SER A 47 -1.73 11.93 5.54
N TRP A 48 -1.71 10.67 6.00
CA TRP A 48 -2.49 10.22 7.15
C TRP A 48 -1.97 10.80 8.47
N THR A 49 -2.86 11.21 9.38
CA THR A 49 -2.52 12.14 10.50
C THR A 49 -2.40 11.52 11.90
N GLY A 50 -2.38 10.19 12.03
CA GLY A 50 -2.21 9.51 13.33
C GLY A 50 -0.75 9.13 13.66
N PRO A 51 -0.52 8.17 14.59
CA PRO A 51 0.82 7.78 15.04
C PRO A 51 1.74 7.23 13.94
N GLU A 52 3.02 7.61 13.94
CA GLU A 52 3.98 7.22 12.90
C GLU A 52 4.10 5.70 12.72
N ARG A 53 4.08 4.94 13.83
CA ARG A 53 4.08 3.47 13.79
C ARG A 53 2.95 2.92 12.90
N VAL A 54 1.75 3.46 13.06
CA VAL A 54 0.56 3.02 12.30
C VAL A 54 0.67 3.46 10.84
N ARG A 55 1.23 4.64 10.57
CA ARG A 55 1.51 5.10 9.20
C ARG A 55 2.47 4.16 8.48
N VAL A 56 3.54 3.74 9.14
CA VAL A 56 4.49 2.75 8.59
C VAL A 56 3.80 1.40 8.38
N MET A 57 2.91 0.98 9.28
CA MET A 57 2.12 -0.22 9.07
C MET A 57 1.24 -0.12 7.82
N LEU A 58 0.49 0.98 7.66
CA LEU A 58 -0.32 1.25 6.47
C LEU A 58 0.53 1.23 5.18
N TRP A 59 1.75 1.74 5.23
CA TRP A 59 2.69 1.68 4.11
C TRP A 59 3.08 0.25 3.75
N LYS A 60 3.35 -0.61 4.74
CA LYS A 60 3.63 -2.04 4.51
C LYS A 60 2.44 -2.78 3.90
N VAL A 61 1.22 -2.42 4.34
CA VAL A 61 -0.02 -2.98 3.78
C VAL A 61 -0.21 -2.54 2.34
N ALA A 62 -0.01 -1.24 2.04
CA ALA A 62 -0.10 -0.71 0.69
C ALA A 62 0.93 -1.33 -0.27
N ALA A 63 2.10 -1.70 0.24
CA ALA A 63 3.12 -2.41 -0.52
C ALA A 63 2.91 -3.95 -0.59
N ASP A 64 1.88 -4.48 0.07
CA ASP A 64 1.58 -5.92 0.16
C ASP A 64 2.77 -6.77 0.64
N ILE A 65 3.47 -6.29 1.68
CA ILE A 65 4.67 -6.93 2.25
C ILE A 65 4.50 -7.38 3.70
N LEU A 66 3.26 -7.60 4.15
CA LEU A 66 3.02 -8.21 5.46
C LEU A 66 3.57 -9.65 5.48
N PRO A 67 4.11 -10.12 6.62
CA PRO A 67 4.69 -11.44 6.73
C PRO A 67 3.64 -12.56 6.82
N THR A 68 2.57 -12.48 6.03
CA THR A 68 1.48 -13.46 6.05
C THR A 68 1.97 -14.84 5.60
N ASN A 69 1.25 -15.91 5.98
CA ASN A 69 1.65 -17.26 5.59
C ASN A 69 1.65 -17.48 4.08
N LEU A 70 0.78 -16.82 3.31
CA LEU A 70 0.84 -16.87 1.84
C LEU A 70 2.16 -16.29 1.31
N PHE A 71 2.57 -15.12 1.82
CA PHE A 71 3.82 -14.48 1.45
C PHE A 71 5.05 -15.31 1.89
N ARG A 72 5.02 -15.83 3.11
CA ARG A 72 6.09 -16.68 3.67
C ARG A 72 6.24 -17.99 2.91
N LYS A 73 5.13 -18.62 2.50
CA LYS A 73 5.13 -19.83 1.67
C LYS A 73 5.74 -19.56 0.29
N GLY A 74 5.39 -18.43 -0.33
CA GLY A 74 6.01 -17.99 -1.59
C GLY A 74 7.53 -17.80 -1.51
N ARG A 75 8.06 -17.58 -0.31
CA ARG A 75 9.50 -17.48 0.00
C ARG A 75 10.10 -18.76 0.60
N HIS A 76 9.35 -19.86 0.62
CA HIS A 76 9.77 -21.14 1.21
C HIS A 76 10.11 -21.07 2.71
N VAL A 77 9.54 -20.11 3.44
CA VAL A 77 9.72 -19.93 4.90
C VAL A 77 8.63 -20.65 5.69
N ALA A 78 7.41 -20.74 5.14
CA ALA A 78 6.28 -21.45 5.76
C ALA A 78 5.93 -22.72 4.97
N GLN A 79 5.46 -23.76 5.68
CA GLN A 79 5.07 -25.04 5.08
C GLN A 79 3.70 -24.99 4.39
N ASN A 80 2.79 -24.17 4.91
CA ASN A 80 1.47 -23.94 4.34
C ASN A 80 1.15 -22.43 4.35
N ALA A 81 0.10 -22.05 3.64
CA ALA A 81 -0.35 -20.66 3.53
C ALA A 81 -1.59 -20.38 4.37
N LEU A 82 -2.07 -21.35 5.16
CA LEU A 82 -3.34 -21.21 5.87
C LEU A 82 -3.27 -20.10 6.91
N CYS A 83 -4.36 -19.33 7.03
CA CYS A 83 -4.50 -18.35 8.09
C CYS A 83 -4.49 -19.06 9.46
N PRO A 84 -3.63 -18.65 10.40
CA PRO A 84 -3.54 -19.25 11.73
C PRO A 84 -4.77 -18.93 12.60
N LEU A 85 -5.55 -17.90 12.24
CA LEU A 85 -6.76 -17.51 12.95
C LEU A 85 -7.96 -18.37 12.55
N CYS A 86 -8.26 -18.46 11.25
CA CYS A 86 -9.43 -19.21 10.78
C CYS A 86 -9.12 -20.66 10.41
N GLY A 87 -7.91 -20.95 9.92
CA GLY A 87 -7.51 -22.27 9.42
C GLY A 87 -8.22 -22.73 8.14
N LEU A 88 -8.98 -21.87 7.47
CA LEU A 88 -9.86 -22.23 6.35
C LEU A 88 -9.32 -21.80 4.98
N GLU A 89 -8.71 -20.62 4.89
CA GLU A 89 -8.24 -20.04 3.63
C GLU A 89 -6.77 -19.64 3.70
N ASP A 90 -6.17 -19.42 2.53
CA ASP A 90 -4.81 -18.89 2.42
C ASP A 90 -4.76 -17.44 2.93
N GLU A 91 -3.78 -17.17 3.78
CA GLU A 91 -3.57 -15.90 4.45
C GLU A 91 -2.89 -14.88 3.53
N SER A 92 -3.69 -14.26 2.67
CA SER A 92 -3.28 -13.02 2.02
C SER A 92 -3.34 -11.84 3.01
N THR A 93 -2.67 -10.73 2.69
CA THR A 93 -2.78 -9.46 3.45
C THR A 93 -4.24 -9.05 3.62
N LEU A 94 -5.03 -9.16 2.55
CA LEU A 94 -6.45 -8.79 2.59
C LEU A 94 -7.27 -9.76 3.44
N HIS A 95 -6.97 -11.07 3.40
CA HIS A 95 -7.62 -12.03 4.28
C HIS A 95 -7.31 -11.75 5.75
N ALA A 96 -6.03 -11.61 6.12
CA ALA A 96 -5.61 -11.33 7.49
C ALA A 96 -6.23 -10.04 8.05
N LEU A 97 -6.41 -9.02 7.21
CA LEU A 97 -6.93 -7.71 7.63
C LEU A 97 -8.44 -7.53 7.47
N ARG A 98 -9.12 -8.33 6.63
CA ARG A 98 -10.53 -8.11 6.28
C ARG A 98 -11.34 -9.38 6.17
N ASP A 99 -10.93 -10.33 5.32
CA ASP A 99 -11.81 -11.46 4.94
C ASP A 99 -11.86 -12.57 5.99
N CYS A 100 -10.84 -12.66 6.85
CA CYS A 100 -10.81 -13.58 7.96
C CYS A 100 -11.99 -13.34 8.91
N GLY A 101 -12.72 -14.39 9.29
CA GLY A 101 -13.86 -14.28 10.20
C GLY A 101 -13.52 -13.59 11.54
N GLU A 102 -12.30 -13.79 12.04
CA GLU A 102 -11.80 -13.11 13.24
C GLU A 102 -11.52 -11.61 13.00
N ALA A 103 -11.05 -11.23 11.81
CA ALA A 103 -10.88 -9.83 11.43
C ALA A 103 -12.24 -9.15 11.21
N GLN A 104 -13.19 -9.83 10.58
CA GLN A 104 -14.55 -9.31 10.36
C GLN A 104 -15.26 -8.97 11.68
N GLN A 105 -15.08 -9.76 12.73
CA GLN A 105 -15.66 -9.47 14.04
C GLN A 105 -15.21 -8.11 14.58
N LEU A 106 -13.93 -7.75 14.42
CA LEU A 106 -13.40 -6.45 14.82
C LEU A 106 -14.05 -5.32 14.01
N TRP A 107 -14.20 -5.48 12.70
CA TRP A 107 -14.85 -4.48 11.85
C TRP A 107 -16.33 -4.28 12.16
N ILE A 108 -17.08 -5.35 12.43
CA ILE A 108 -18.48 -5.30 12.83
C ILE A 108 -18.63 -4.59 14.19
N CYS A 109 -17.70 -4.82 15.12
CA CYS A 109 -17.69 -4.14 16.41
C CYS A 109 -17.41 -2.64 16.27
N LEU A 110 -16.49 -2.25 15.39
CA LEU A 110 -16.14 -0.85 15.15
C LEU A 110 -17.22 -0.09 14.37
N VAL A 111 -17.91 -0.74 13.43
CA VAL A 111 -18.88 -0.12 12.53
C VAL A 111 -20.27 -0.68 12.78
N THR A 112 -20.93 -0.14 13.80
CA THR A 112 -22.26 -0.58 14.27
C THR A 112 -23.39 -0.28 13.30
N SER A 113 -23.19 0.65 12.35
CA SER A 113 -24.15 0.96 11.29
C SER A 113 -24.19 -0.07 10.16
N GLY A 114 -23.34 -1.10 10.22
CA GLY A 114 -23.14 -2.08 9.15
C GLY A 114 -22.01 -1.68 8.20
N LEU A 115 -21.36 -2.69 7.62
CA LEU A 115 -20.29 -2.52 6.63
C LEU A 115 -20.89 -2.23 5.25
N ASP A 116 -20.27 -1.31 4.52
CA ASP A 116 -20.63 -1.05 3.13
C ASP A 116 -20.39 -2.32 2.28
N PRO A 117 -21.27 -2.69 1.32
CA PRO A 117 -21.02 -3.81 0.42
C PRO A 117 -19.68 -3.73 -0.33
N LEU A 118 -19.20 -2.52 -0.63
CA LEU A 118 -17.90 -2.28 -1.25
C LEU A 118 -16.75 -2.69 -0.31
N PHE A 119 -16.93 -2.61 1.00
CA PHE A 119 -15.89 -2.97 1.97
C PHE A 119 -15.34 -4.38 1.73
N ASN A 120 -16.23 -5.36 1.51
CA ASN A 120 -15.87 -6.78 1.34
C ASN A 120 -15.61 -7.20 -0.11
N SER A 121 -15.74 -6.30 -1.09
CA SER A 121 -15.65 -6.66 -2.52
C SER A 121 -14.48 -6.01 -3.26
N LEU A 122 -13.84 -4.99 -2.67
CA LEU A 122 -12.70 -4.33 -3.26
C LEU A 122 -11.42 -5.17 -3.14
N ASP A 123 -10.49 -5.02 -4.09
CA ASP A 123 -9.11 -5.50 -3.93
C ASP A 123 -8.36 -4.68 -2.86
N LEU A 124 -7.15 -5.14 -2.48
CA LEU A 124 -6.38 -4.54 -1.37
C LEU A 124 -6.13 -3.04 -1.56
N GLU A 125 -5.69 -2.64 -2.75
CA GLU A 125 -5.35 -1.26 -3.05
C GLU A 125 -6.58 -0.37 -3.01
N ARG A 126 -7.65 -0.75 -3.73
CA ARG A 126 -8.90 0.00 -3.75
C ARG A 126 -9.56 0.04 -2.38
N TRP A 127 -9.46 -1.03 -1.60
CA TRP A 127 -9.96 -1.08 -0.22
C TRP A 127 -9.23 -0.08 0.68
N LEU A 128 -7.90 0.00 0.60
CA LEU A 128 -7.12 1.02 1.33
C LEU A 128 -7.50 2.43 0.89
N ILE A 129 -7.51 2.71 -0.41
CA ILE A 129 -7.85 4.03 -0.96
C ILE A 129 -9.25 4.45 -0.51
N TRP A 130 -10.24 3.54 -0.61
CA TRP A 130 -11.61 3.83 -0.22
C TRP A 130 -11.72 4.23 1.26
N ASN A 131 -11.11 3.45 2.16
CA ASN A 131 -11.14 3.71 3.60
C ASN A 131 -10.34 4.96 4.00
N LEU A 132 -9.26 5.28 3.27
CA LEU A 132 -8.46 6.48 3.52
C LEU A 132 -9.12 7.75 2.96
N CYS A 133 -10.05 7.63 2.00
CA CYS A 133 -10.73 8.77 1.37
C CYS A 133 -12.12 9.04 1.93
N ASN A 134 -12.88 8.00 2.26
CA ASN A 134 -14.29 8.08 2.64
C ASN A 134 -14.47 7.69 4.12
N PRO A 135 -15.24 8.45 4.91
CA PRO A 135 -15.70 7.96 6.20
C PRO A 135 -16.59 6.72 6.00
N MET A 136 -16.47 5.73 6.90
CA MET A 136 -17.44 4.65 6.99
C MET A 136 -18.44 4.93 8.12
N GLY A 137 -19.72 4.63 7.91
CA GLY A 137 -20.77 4.81 8.91
C GLY A 137 -21.03 6.28 9.28
N SER A 138 -21.31 6.53 10.56
CA SER A 138 -21.60 7.88 11.11
C SER A 138 -20.36 8.65 11.58
N PHE A 139 -19.16 8.10 11.37
CA PHE A 139 -17.92 8.73 11.82
C PHE A 139 -17.57 9.96 10.98
N ASP A 140 -17.03 10.99 11.63
CA ASP A 140 -16.29 12.04 10.91
C ASP A 140 -15.12 11.39 10.15
N LYS A 141 -14.89 11.85 8.91
CA LYS A 141 -13.76 11.48 8.05
C LYS A 141 -12.42 11.44 8.79
N ARG A 142 -12.14 12.41 9.67
CA ARG A 142 -10.85 12.41 10.40
C ARG A 142 -10.77 11.28 11.43
N VAL A 143 -11.86 11.06 12.16
CA VAL A 143 -11.96 10.00 13.17
C VAL A 143 -11.87 8.62 12.52
N TRP A 144 -12.63 8.42 11.43
CA TRP A 144 -12.63 7.16 10.68
C TRP A 144 -11.23 6.77 10.21
N LYS A 145 -10.50 7.70 9.57
CA LYS A 145 -9.13 7.43 9.09
C LYS A 145 -8.24 6.93 10.22
N VAL A 146 -8.32 7.55 11.40
CA VAL A 146 -7.50 7.15 12.55
C VAL A 146 -7.92 5.78 13.06
N LEU A 147 -9.22 5.53 13.25
CA LEU A 147 -9.73 4.24 13.68
C LEU A 147 -9.38 3.11 12.72
N PHE A 148 -9.55 3.33 11.42
CA PHE A 148 -9.17 2.39 10.36
C PHE A 148 -7.68 2.02 10.44
N GLY A 149 -6.81 3.02 10.57
CA GLY A 149 -5.37 2.78 10.72
C GLY A 149 -5.04 1.97 11.99
N CYS A 150 -5.63 2.34 13.13
CA CYS A 150 -5.43 1.61 14.39
C CYS A 150 -5.98 0.18 14.34
N ALA A 151 -7.10 -0.04 13.66
CA ALA A 151 -7.66 -1.37 13.42
C ALA A 151 -6.72 -2.23 12.59
N ILE A 152 -6.16 -1.68 11.51
CA ILE A 152 -5.12 -2.36 10.71
C ILE A 152 -3.90 -2.70 11.57
N ASP A 153 -3.37 -1.77 12.36
CA ASP A 153 -2.20 -2.03 13.23
C ASP A 153 -2.53 -3.10 14.29
N THR A 154 -3.75 -3.13 14.81
CA THR A 154 -4.21 -4.15 15.77
C THR A 154 -4.31 -5.54 15.14
N LEU A 155 -4.82 -5.63 13.91
CA LEU A 155 -4.95 -6.89 13.19
C LEU A 155 -3.57 -7.40 12.74
N ALA A 156 -2.73 -6.52 12.19
CA ALA A 156 -1.38 -6.86 11.73
C ALA A 156 -0.40 -7.18 12.87
N ALA A 157 -0.67 -6.75 14.12
CA ALA A 157 0.16 -7.09 15.28
C ALA A 157 0.06 -8.57 15.70
N LYS A 158 -0.82 -9.35 15.08
CA LYS A 158 -0.96 -10.79 15.31
C LYS A 158 -0.01 -11.64 14.45
N GLU A 159 0.68 -11.02 13.50
CA GLU A 159 1.67 -11.64 12.58
C GLU A 159 3.11 -11.63 13.11
#